data_AF-A0A2V9JNH0-F1
#
_entry.id   AF-A0A2V9JNH0-F1
#
_cell.length_a   1.000
_cell.length_b   1.000
_cell.length_c   1.000
_cell.angle_alpha   90.00
_cell.angle_beta   90.00
_cell.angle_gamma   90.00
#
_symmetry.space_group_name_H-M   'P 1'
#
loop_
_entity.id
_entity.type
_entity.pdbx_description
1 polymer ?
#
loop_
_entity_poly.entity_id
_entity_poly.type
_entity_poly.pdbx_seq_one_letter_code
_entity_poly.pdbx_strand_id
1 'polypeptide(L)'
;MSVLHGISGCGSADVGAGIDLSLFLWTGGPDRVRIANNIFFSAGVGRNSSGVRRNEDGTHVTEPGFGQATRVVFERNLLFGNFRDLPSDWRKMTSDPMLASPGTGREGLASLAGYMLRPGSPCLGAGIPIAGNGGRDFWGNPVALPPAIGVHERTRN
;
A
#
# COMPACT_ATOMS: atom_id res chain seq x y z
N MET A 1 14.82 11.26 13.96
CA MET A 1 15.57 10.64 12.84
C MET A 1 14.84 9.36 12.49
N SER A 2 13.76 9.44 11.68
CA SER A 2 13.08 8.24 11.19
C SER A 2 13.60 7.97 9.78
N VAL A 3 14.55 7.05 9.71
CA VAL A 3 14.91 6.39 8.46
C VAL A 3 13.70 5.51 8.10
N LEU A 4 12.98 5.84 7.03
CA LEU A 4 12.04 4.89 6.44
C LEU A 4 12.90 3.77 5.83
N HIS A 5 13.26 2.76 6.64
CA HIS A 5 13.85 1.54 6.12
C HIS A 5 12.85 0.96 5.11
N GLY A 6 13.36 0.64 3.91
CA GLY A 6 12.55 0.29 2.75
C GLY A 6 11.42 -0.67 3.10
N ILE A 7 10.19 -0.26 2.79
CA ILE A 7 9.00 -1.08 2.96
C ILE A 7 9.00 -2.14 1.85
N SER A 8 9.84 -3.16 2.02
CA SER A 8 9.73 -4.42 1.29
C SER A 8 8.74 -5.29 2.06
N GLY A 9 7.46 -4.94 1.95
CA GLY A 9 6.36 -5.66 2.59
C GLY A 9 5.12 -5.59 1.73
N CYS A 10 4.32 -6.66 1.80
CA CYS A 10 2.97 -6.66 1.28
C CYS A 10 2.03 -6.12 2.37
N GLY A 11 1.24 -5.11 2.04
CA GLY A 11 0.45 -4.31 2.97
C GLY A 11 -0.83 -3.80 2.31
N SER A 12 -1.82 -3.48 3.15
CA SER A 12 -3.01 -2.73 2.74
C SER A 12 -3.09 -1.47 3.58
N ALA A 13 -3.13 -0.32 2.92
CA ALA A 13 -3.31 0.97 3.55
C ALA A 13 -4.69 1.53 3.17
N ASP A 14 -5.46 1.97 4.16
CA ASP A 14 -6.80 2.51 4.02
C ASP A 14 -6.85 3.95 4.53
N VAL A 15 -7.54 4.82 3.81
CA VAL A 15 -7.79 6.22 4.16
C VAL A 15 -9.30 6.42 4.28
N GLY A 16 -9.79 6.60 5.52
CA GLY A 16 -11.20 6.84 5.81
C GLY A 16 -11.75 8.14 5.16
N ALA A 17 -13.06 8.21 4.99
CA ALA A 17 -13.73 9.38 4.42
C ALA A 17 -13.49 10.64 5.29
N GLY A 18 -13.15 11.76 4.64
CA GLY A 18 -12.89 13.05 5.31
C GLY A 18 -11.45 13.24 5.81
N ILE A 19 -10.55 12.28 5.56
CA ILE A 19 -9.12 12.39 5.89
C ILE A 19 -8.32 12.45 4.59
N ASP A 20 -7.51 13.50 4.44
CA ASP A 20 -6.51 13.62 3.39
C ASP A 20 -5.18 13.05 3.93
N LEU A 21 -4.69 11.97 3.32
CA LEU A 21 -3.44 11.33 3.73
C LEU A 21 -2.38 11.41 2.64
N SER A 22 -1.17 11.77 3.05
CA SER A 22 0.03 11.49 2.26
C SER A 22 0.22 9.96 2.28
N LEU A 23 -0.16 9.31 1.19
CA LEU A 23 0.02 7.87 0.95
C LEU A 23 1.48 7.47 1.18
N PHE A 24 2.38 8.33 0.72
CA PHE A 24 3.79 8.32 1.08
C PHE A 24 4.17 9.73 1.50
N LEU A 25 4.82 9.84 2.67
CA LEU A 25 5.49 11.05 3.12
C LEU A 25 7.01 10.79 3.09
N TRP A 26 7.66 11.30 2.05
CA TRP A 26 9.11 11.17 1.90
C TRP A 26 9.83 12.19 2.79
N THR A 27 10.63 11.71 3.75
CA THR A 27 11.51 12.54 4.58
C THR A 27 12.92 11.93 4.59
N GLY A 28 13.95 12.78 4.58
CA GLY A 28 15.34 12.33 4.63
C GLY A 28 15.90 11.69 3.34
N GLY A 29 15.16 11.74 2.22
CA GLY A 29 15.65 11.35 0.90
C GLY A 29 16.09 9.89 0.79
N PRO A 30 15.23 8.90 1.13
CA PRO A 30 15.59 7.51 0.98
C PRO A 30 15.90 7.18 -0.48
N ASP A 31 16.81 6.25 -0.63
CA ASP A 31 17.31 5.82 -1.91
C ASP A 31 17.06 4.32 -2.10
N ARG A 32 16.62 3.91 -3.30
CA ARG A 32 16.39 2.50 -3.66
C ARG A 32 15.25 1.85 -2.86
N VAL A 33 14.05 2.40 -2.98
CA VAL A 33 12.84 1.82 -2.36
C VAL A 33 12.04 1.05 -3.39
N ARG A 34 11.74 -0.23 -3.11
CA ARG A 34 10.82 -1.04 -3.93
C ARG A 34 9.55 -1.31 -3.13
N ILE A 35 8.41 -0.89 -3.68
CA ILE A 35 7.08 -1.13 -3.14
C ILE A 35 6.37 -2.04 -4.12
N ALA A 36 6.03 -3.26 -3.71
CA ALA A 36 5.45 -4.25 -4.61
C ALA A 36 4.36 -5.11 -3.97
N ASN A 37 3.42 -5.57 -4.80
CA ASN A 37 2.27 -6.41 -4.42
C ASN A 37 1.35 -5.80 -3.35
N ASN A 38 1.26 -4.48 -3.22
CA ASN A 38 0.39 -3.81 -2.24
C ASN A 38 -0.97 -3.43 -2.84
N ILE A 39 -1.99 -3.36 -1.98
CA ILE A 39 -3.27 -2.70 -2.28
C ILE A 39 -3.31 -1.39 -1.51
N PHE A 40 -3.48 -0.27 -2.22
CA PHE A 40 -3.75 1.03 -1.63
C PHE A 40 -5.21 1.38 -1.86
N PHE A 41 -5.97 1.49 -0.78
CA PHE A 41 -7.39 1.85 -0.80
C PHE A 41 -7.57 3.25 -0.20
N SER A 42 -8.31 4.12 -0.86
CA SER A 42 -8.56 5.47 -0.34
C SER A 42 -10.02 5.88 -0.53
N ALA A 43 -10.79 5.93 0.55
CA ALA A 43 -12.11 6.56 0.56
C ALA A 43 -12.00 8.11 0.61
N GLY A 44 -10.99 8.63 1.33
CA GLY A 44 -10.55 10.03 1.29
C GLY A 44 -9.60 10.34 0.12
N VAL A 45 -8.93 11.50 0.11
CA VAL A 45 -7.92 11.81 -0.93
C VAL A 45 -6.55 11.26 -0.54
N GLY A 46 -6.02 10.34 -1.34
CA GLY A 46 -4.64 9.86 -1.22
C GLY A 46 -3.69 10.61 -2.15
N ARG A 47 -2.56 11.13 -1.63
CA ARG A 47 -1.53 11.85 -2.43
C ARG A 47 -0.11 11.32 -2.19
N ASN A 48 0.79 11.56 -3.14
CA ASN A 48 2.22 11.36 -2.94
C ASN A 48 2.87 12.69 -2.58
N SER A 49 3.51 12.76 -1.41
CA SER A 49 4.00 14.03 -0.86
C SER A 49 5.42 13.90 -0.28
N SER A 50 6.21 14.97 -0.35
CA SER A 50 7.49 15.08 0.34
C SER A 50 7.43 16.12 1.44
N GLY A 51 8.08 15.83 2.57
CA GLY A 51 8.21 16.77 3.67
C GLY A 51 9.30 17.80 3.40
N VAL A 52 8.92 19.07 3.39
CA VAL A 52 9.83 20.22 3.17
C VAL A 52 10.47 20.64 4.49
N ARG A 53 9.64 20.77 5.53
CA ARG A 53 10.05 21.19 6.86
C ARG A 53 9.17 20.54 7.90
N ARG A 54 9.76 20.17 9.03
CA ARG A 54 9.05 19.69 10.22
C ARG A 54 8.72 20.86 11.14
N ASN A 55 7.48 20.95 11.57
CA ASN A 55 7.00 21.91 12.55
C ASN A 55 7.29 21.42 13.99
N GLU A 56 7.19 22.32 14.96
CA GLU A 56 7.43 22.01 16.38
C GLU A 56 6.44 20.99 16.95
N ASP A 57 5.19 21.03 16.47
CA ASP A 57 4.13 20.06 16.80
C ASP A 57 4.34 18.67 16.15
N GLY A 58 5.40 18.50 15.37
CA GLY A 58 5.75 17.26 14.69
C GLY A 58 5.08 17.05 13.32
N THR A 59 4.20 17.96 12.90
CA THR A 59 3.61 17.95 11.55
C THR A 59 4.65 18.36 10.50
N HIS A 60 4.39 18.06 9.22
CA HIS A 60 5.26 18.46 8.12
C HIS A 60 4.54 19.44 7.18
N VAL A 61 5.26 20.48 6.75
CA VAL A 61 4.92 21.21 5.53
C VAL A 61 5.27 20.29 4.37
N THR A 62 4.33 20.11 3.43
CA THR A 62 4.48 19.13 2.35
C THR A 62 4.27 19.74 0.97
N GLU A 63 4.89 19.10 -0.02
CA GLU A 63 4.73 19.39 -1.44
C GLU A 63 4.45 18.08 -2.19
N PRO A 64 3.76 18.10 -3.36
CA PRO A 64 3.58 16.90 -4.16
C PRO A 64 4.92 16.31 -4.64
N GLY A 65 5.00 14.97 -4.68
CA GLY A 65 6.11 14.26 -5.28
C GLY A 65 7.08 13.62 -4.29
N PHE A 66 8.31 13.37 -4.75
CA PHE A 66 9.31 12.53 -4.08
C PHE A 66 10.33 13.30 -3.23
N GLY A 67 10.38 14.63 -3.36
CA GLY A 67 11.43 15.44 -2.76
C GLY A 67 12.82 14.92 -3.14
N GLN A 68 13.63 14.58 -2.13
CA GLN A 68 14.98 14.02 -2.31
C GLN A 68 15.01 12.50 -2.50
N ALA A 69 13.87 11.80 -2.46
CA ALA A 69 13.86 10.36 -2.66
C ALA A 69 14.21 10.02 -4.12
N THR A 70 15.11 9.05 -4.31
CA THR A 70 15.51 8.62 -5.65
C THR A 70 15.38 7.11 -5.82
N ARG A 71 15.24 6.67 -7.08
CA ARG A 71 15.13 5.25 -7.44
C ARG A 71 14.01 4.51 -6.71
N VAL A 72 12.82 5.12 -6.66
CA VAL A 72 11.59 4.48 -6.14
C VAL A 72 10.98 3.62 -7.24
N VAL A 73 10.85 2.32 -6.99
CA VAL A 73 10.20 1.35 -7.87
C VAL A 73 8.85 0.98 -7.28
N PHE A 74 7.79 1.22 -8.03
CA PHE A 74 6.42 0.90 -7.65
C PHE A 74 5.86 -0.12 -8.65
N GLU A 75 5.73 -1.36 -8.22
CA GLU A 75 5.56 -2.50 -9.12
C GLU A 75 4.44 -3.43 -8.66
N ARG A 76 3.50 -3.77 -9.54
CA ARG A 76 2.40 -4.71 -9.24
C ARG A 76 1.61 -4.33 -7.96
N ASN A 77 1.44 -3.03 -7.73
CA ASN A 77 0.50 -2.56 -6.72
C ASN A 77 -0.80 -2.14 -7.40
N LEU A 78 -1.88 -2.21 -6.64
CA LEU A 78 -3.20 -1.74 -7.05
C LEU A 78 -3.57 -0.49 -6.25
N LEU A 79 -4.03 0.56 -6.94
CA LEU A 79 -4.56 1.76 -6.30
C LEU A 79 -6.05 1.89 -6.60
N PHE A 80 -6.88 1.79 -5.57
CA PHE A 80 -8.32 1.90 -5.69
C PHE A 80 -8.90 3.02 -4.82
N GLY A 81 -9.75 3.84 -5.40
CA GLY A 81 -10.35 5.00 -4.74
C GLY A 81 -9.76 6.34 -5.21
N ASN A 82 -9.86 7.35 -4.36
CA ASN A 82 -9.63 8.74 -4.76
C ASN A 82 -8.16 9.15 -4.55
N PHE A 83 -7.31 8.79 -5.50
CA PHE A 83 -5.92 9.24 -5.52
C PHE A 83 -5.73 10.46 -6.42
N ARG A 84 -4.86 11.39 -6.00
CA ARG A 84 -4.44 12.59 -6.76
C ARG A 84 -2.93 12.77 -6.69
N ASP A 85 -2.37 13.53 -7.62
CA ASP A 85 -0.95 13.94 -7.58
C ASP A 85 0.03 12.77 -7.47
N LEU A 86 -0.29 11.66 -8.14
CA LEU A 86 0.55 10.46 -8.22
C LEU A 86 1.23 10.37 -9.58
N PRO A 87 2.46 9.82 -9.65
CA PRO A 87 3.07 9.47 -10.92
C PRO A 87 2.13 8.57 -11.75
N SER A 88 1.99 8.86 -13.04
CA SER A 88 1.14 8.09 -13.96
C SER A 88 1.49 6.60 -13.97
N ASP A 89 2.79 6.30 -13.92
CA ASP A 89 3.32 4.93 -13.96
C ASP A 89 2.95 4.09 -12.74
N TRP A 90 2.46 4.70 -11.66
CA TRP A 90 1.98 3.98 -10.48
C TRP A 90 0.57 3.45 -10.68
N ARG A 91 -0.23 4.08 -11.55
CA ARG A 91 -1.65 3.75 -11.78
C ARG A 91 -1.85 2.64 -12.81
N LYS A 92 -0.96 1.63 -12.81
CA LYS A 92 -1.02 0.50 -13.75
C LYS A 92 -2.17 -0.47 -13.44
N MET A 93 -2.64 -0.51 -12.20
CA MET A 93 -3.79 -1.32 -11.79
C MET A 93 -4.69 -0.48 -10.88
N THR A 94 -5.95 -0.30 -11.30
CA THR A 94 -6.94 0.51 -10.58
C THR A 94 -8.32 -0.15 -10.50
N SER A 95 -8.43 -1.41 -10.91
CA SER A 95 -9.67 -2.19 -10.81
C SER A 95 -10.09 -2.37 -9.36
N ASP A 96 -11.37 -2.61 -9.10
CA ASP A 96 -11.85 -2.94 -7.75
C ASP A 96 -11.13 -4.19 -7.21
N PRO A 97 -10.41 -4.09 -6.07
CA PRO A 97 -9.72 -5.23 -5.48
C PRO A 97 -10.67 -6.28 -4.91
N MET A 98 -11.97 -6.00 -4.80
CA MET A 98 -12.98 -6.87 -4.22
C MET A 98 -12.65 -7.27 -2.78
N LEU A 99 -12.28 -6.28 -1.96
CA LEU A 99 -12.07 -6.46 -0.53
C LEU A 99 -13.40 -6.78 0.18
N ALA A 100 -13.34 -7.58 1.25
CA ALA A 100 -14.51 -8.05 1.96
C ALA A 100 -15.34 -6.91 2.56
N SER A 101 -14.69 -5.96 3.22
CA SER A 101 -15.29 -4.75 3.76
C SER A 101 -14.17 -3.77 4.17
N PRO A 102 -13.56 -3.04 3.23
CA PRO A 102 -12.48 -2.10 3.56
C PRO A 102 -12.97 -1.03 4.54
N GLY A 103 -12.07 -0.47 5.35
CA GLY A 103 -12.37 0.55 6.35
C GLY A 103 -12.97 0.03 7.66
N THR A 104 -13.16 -1.28 7.84
CA THR A 104 -13.73 -1.85 9.09
C THR A 104 -12.69 -2.21 10.14
N GLY A 105 -11.40 -1.98 9.87
CA GLY A 105 -10.33 -2.24 10.83
C GLY A 105 -10.54 -1.47 12.14
N ARG A 106 -10.33 -2.15 13.26
CA ARG A 106 -10.37 -1.60 14.62
C ARG A 106 -9.18 -2.16 15.41
N GLU A 107 -9.30 -2.23 16.72
CA GLU A 107 -8.30 -2.87 17.55
C GLU A 107 -8.30 -4.39 17.36
N GLY A 108 -7.11 -4.96 17.19
CA GLY A 108 -6.89 -6.40 17.11
C GLY A 108 -7.03 -6.99 15.69
N LEU A 109 -6.32 -8.10 15.47
CA LEU A 109 -6.22 -8.80 14.17
C LEU A 109 -7.57 -9.26 13.63
N ALA A 110 -8.50 -9.65 14.51
CA ALA A 110 -9.84 -10.13 14.12
C ALA A 110 -10.66 -9.05 13.39
N SER A 111 -10.40 -7.77 13.66
CA SER A 111 -11.08 -6.66 13.00
C SER A 111 -10.65 -6.46 11.53
N LEU A 112 -9.55 -7.10 11.12
CA LEU A 112 -8.93 -6.88 9.82
C LEU A 112 -9.48 -7.79 8.71
N ALA A 113 -10.46 -8.65 9.01
CA ALA A 113 -11.09 -9.53 8.01
C ALA A 113 -11.69 -8.76 6.82
N GLY A 114 -12.02 -7.47 7.01
CA GLY A 114 -12.46 -6.57 5.94
C GLY A 114 -11.45 -6.39 4.79
N TYR A 115 -10.17 -6.65 5.04
CA TYR A 115 -9.09 -6.55 4.05
C TYR A 115 -8.81 -7.86 3.31
N MET A 116 -9.58 -8.92 3.58
CA MET A 116 -9.47 -10.16 2.82
C MET A 116 -10.08 -10.01 1.41
N LEU A 117 -9.48 -10.70 0.44
CA LEU A 117 -9.97 -10.76 -0.94
C LEU A 117 -11.18 -11.69 -1.06
N ARG A 118 -12.23 -11.22 -1.74
CA ARG A 118 -13.39 -12.03 -2.16
C ARG A 118 -13.01 -12.97 -3.33
N PRO A 119 -13.77 -14.06 -3.54
CA PRO A 119 -13.62 -14.89 -4.74
C PRO A 119 -13.73 -14.05 -6.02
N GLY A 120 -12.89 -14.37 -7.01
CA GLY A 120 -12.88 -13.67 -8.30
C GLY A 120 -12.15 -12.31 -8.30
N SER A 121 -11.55 -11.91 -7.17
CA SER A 121 -10.74 -10.69 -7.11
C SER A 121 -9.65 -10.67 -8.20
N PRO A 122 -9.47 -9.55 -8.91
CA PRO A 122 -8.40 -9.41 -9.91
C PRO A 122 -7.00 -9.41 -9.28
N CYS A 123 -6.89 -9.32 -7.95
CA CYS A 123 -5.63 -9.36 -7.23
C CYS A 123 -5.09 -10.78 -7.07
N LEU A 124 -5.93 -11.81 -7.14
CA LEU A 124 -5.53 -13.19 -6.91
C LEU A 124 -4.61 -13.68 -8.03
N GLY A 125 -3.36 -14.02 -7.69
CA GLY A 125 -2.35 -14.47 -8.66
C GLY A 125 -1.85 -13.37 -9.60
N ALA A 126 -2.09 -12.09 -9.30
CA ALA A 126 -1.64 -10.97 -10.12
C ALA A 126 -0.30 -10.36 -9.65
N GLY A 127 0.22 -10.82 -8.51
CA GLY A 127 1.46 -10.36 -7.93
C GLY A 127 2.69 -10.98 -8.59
N ILE A 128 3.86 -10.51 -8.16
CA ILE A 128 5.15 -11.06 -8.57
C ILE A 128 5.85 -11.76 -7.40
N PRO A 129 6.63 -12.81 -7.64
CA PRO A 129 7.38 -13.48 -6.58
C PRO A 129 8.37 -12.51 -5.92
N ILE A 130 8.39 -12.48 -4.59
CA ILE A 130 9.37 -11.75 -3.79
C ILE A 130 10.17 -12.76 -3.00
N ALA A 131 11.50 -12.77 -3.18
CA ALA A 131 12.40 -13.65 -2.44
C ALA A 131 12.35 -13.32 -0.93
N GLY A 132 12.33 -14.36 -0.09
CA GLY A 132 12.32 -14.18 1.36
C GLY A 132 11.00 -13.63 1.93
N ASN A 133 9.87 -13.81 1.24
CA ASN A 133 8.53 -13.35 1.70
C ASN A 133 7.97 -14.12 2.91
N GLY A 134 8.73 -15.03 3.53
CA GLY A 134 8.29 -15.87 4.64
C GLY A 134 7.31 -16.99 4.29
N GLY A 135 6.84 -17.07 3.03
CA GLY A 135 5.98 -18.14 2.53
C GLY A 135 4.54 -18.14 3.07
N ARG A 136 4.18 -17.19 3.93
CA ARG A 136 2.82 -17.05 4.47
C ARG A 136 2.32 -15.61 4.40
N ASP A 137 1.01 -15.47 4.20
CA ASP A 137 0.32 -14.19 4.23
C ASP A 137 0.08 -13.71 5.68
N PHE A 138 -0.64 -12.59 5.83
CA PHE A 138 -0.94 -11.99 7.13
C PHE A 138 -1.79 -12.88 8.06
N TRP A 139 -2.56 -13.83 7.51
CA TRP A 139 -3.40 -14.78 8.26
C TRP A 139 -2.80 -16.18 8.35
N GLY A 140 -1.57 -16.38 7.88
CA GLY A 140 -0.89 -17.68 7.93
C GLY A 140 -1.23 -18.61 6.76
N ASN A 141 -1.96 -18.15 5.74
CA ASN A 141 -2.18 -18.91 4.52
C ASN A 141 -0.86 -19.04 3.74
N PRO A 142 -0.62 -20.15 3.04
CA PRO A 142 0.55 -20.27 2.18
C PRO A 142 0.49 -19.26 1.03
N VAL A 143 1.63 -18.63 0.72
CA VAL A 143 1.74 -17.71 -0.42
C VAL A 143 1.74 -18.49 -1.73
N ALA A 144 0.83 -18.11 -2.64
CA ALA A 144 0.72 -18.74 -3.94
C ALA A 144 1.83 -18.30 -4.91
N LEU A 145 1.96 -19.02 -6.02
CA LEU A 145 2.85 -18.66 -7.13
C LEU A 145 2.07 -18.69 -8.45
N PRO A 146 1.83 -17.53 -9.10
CA PRO A 146 2.10 -16.16 -8.62
C PRO A 146 1.29 -15.79 -7.37
N PRO A 147 1.81 -14.90 -6.50
CA PRO A 147 1.12 -14.48 -5.28
C PRO A 147 -0.05 -13.55 -5.59
N ALA A 148 -0.92 -13.34 -4.60
CA ALA A 148 -1.89 -12.26 -4.63
C ALA A 148 -1.20 -10.89 -4.49
N ILE A 149 -1.84 -9.85 -5.03
CA ILE A 149 -1.58 -8.46 -4.63
C ILE A 149 -2.40 -8.20 -3.36
N GLY A 150 -1.77 -7.67 -2.33
CA GLY A 150 -2.38 -7.38 -1.02
C GLY A 150 -2.10 -8.46 0.03
N VAL A 151 -2.58 -8.21 1.24
CA VAL A 151 -2.16 -8.92 2.46
C VAL A 151 -2.75 -10.33 2.62
N HIS A 152 -3.71 -10.70 1.78
CA HIS A 152 -4.47 -11.94 1.90
C HIS A 152 -4.27 -12.84 0.69
N GLU A 153 -3.84 -14.07 0.96
CA GLU A 153 -3.82 -15.17 0.01
C GLU A 153 -5.08 -16.00 0.19
N ARG A 154 -5.83 -16.18 -0.90
CA ARG A 154 -6.99 -17.04 -0.88
C ARG A 154 -6.59 -18.43 -1.40
N THR A 155 -6.85 -19.46 -0.61
CA THR A 155 -6.75 -20.84 -1.10
C THR A 155 -7.69 -21.02 -2.29
N ARG A 156 -7.14 -21.48 -3.42
CA ARG A 156 -7.94 -21.84 -4.60
C ARG A 156 -8.70 -23.13 -4.22
N ASN A 157 -10.01 -23.01 -4.02
CA ASN A 157 -10.91 -24.17 -3.94
C ASN A 157 -11.20 -24.68 -5.34
#